data_AF-A0A6L3X1Y8-F1
#
_entry.id   AF-A0A6L3X1Y8-F1
#
_cell.length_a   1.000
_cell.length_b   1.000
_cell.length_c   1.000
_cell.angle_alpha   90.00
_cell.angle_beta   90.00
_cell.angle_gamma   90.00
#
_symmetry.space_group_name_H-M   'P 1'
#
loop_
_entity.id
_entity.type
_entity.pdbx_description
1 polymer ?
#
loop_
_entity_poly.entity_id
_entity_poly.type
_entity_poly.pdbx_seq_one_letter_code
_entity_poly.pdbx_strand_id
1 'polypeptide(L)'
;MSNKKGKTPQPAAKKMTASAPKMEAFTFGEPAPVLDRRDILDYVECISNGRWYEPPVSFTGLAKSLRAAVHHSSPIYVKRNILASTFIPHPWLSQQDFSRFVLDFLVFGNA
;
A
#
# COMPACT_ATOMS: atom_id res chain seq x y z
N MET A 1 -63.28 -60.61 44.23
CA MET A 1 -63.25 -59.15 43.99
C MET A 1 -61.99 -58.60 44.64
N SER A 2 -60.81 -58.76 44.03
CA SER A 2 -60.16 -57.86 43.06
C SER A 2 -60.15 -56.40 43.48
N ASN A 3 -58.99 -55.89 43.91
CA ASN A 3 -58.52 -54.54 43.59
C ASN A 3 -57.01 -54.44 43.82
N LYS A 4 -56.24 -54.87 42.81
CA LYS A 4 -54.83 -54.53 42.64
C LYS A 4 -54.74 -53.04 42.27
N LYS A 5 -54.27 -52.19 43.18
CA LYS A 5 -53.92 -50.80 42.87
C LYS A 5 -52.69 -50.79 41.96
N GLY A 6 -52.89 -50.35 40.72
CA GLY A 6 -51.88 -50.25 39.68
C GLY A 6 -50.79 -49.24 40.05
N LYS A 7 -49.54 -49.66 39.83
CA LYS A 7 -48.33 -48.85 39.98
C LYS A 7 -48.10 -48.12 38.66
N THR A 8 -48.29 -46.81 38.62
CA THR A 8 -48.06 -45.97 37.44
C THR A 8 -46.55 -45.86 37.18
N PRO A 9 -46.04 -46.11 35.96
CA PRO A 9 -44.63 -45.90 35.64
C PRO A 9 -44.34 -44.42 35.40
N GLN A 10 -43.38 -43.87 36.16
CA GLN A 10 -42.80 -42.55 35.91
C GLN A 10 -41.98 -42.58 34.61
N PRO A 11 -42.16 -41.62 33.68
CA PRO A 11 -41.35 -41.54 32.49
C PRO A 11 -39.91 -41.12 32.84
N ALA A 12 -38.93 -41.87 32.35
CA ALA A 12 -37.52 -41.55 32.49
C ALA A 12 -37.20 -40.23 31.74
N ALA A 13 -36.70 -39.24 32.46
CA ALA A 13 -36.24 -37.98 31.88
C ALA A 13 -35.02 -38.26 30.98
N LYS A 14 -35.20 -38.18 29.66
CA LYS A 14 -34.10 -38.07 28.71
C LYS A 14 -33.35 -36.76 29.00
N LYS A 15 -32.15 -36.85 29.56
CA LYS A 15 -31.21 -35.73 29.58
C LYS A 15 -30.80 -35.44 28.14
N MET A 16 -31.45 -34.44 27.52
CA MET A 16 -30.94 -33.84 26.30
C MET A 16 -29.73 -33.00 26.67
N THR A 17 -28.53 -33.52 26.42
CA THR A 17 -27.34 -32.69 26.36
C THR A 17 -27.45 -31.84 25.11
N ALA A 18 -28.02 -30.65 25.21
CA ALA A 18 -27.91 -29.65 24.16
C ALA A 18 -26.43 -29.33 24.02
N SER A 19 -25.85 -29.60 22.84
CA SER A 19 -24.51 -29.13 22.50
C SER A 19 -24.52 -27.61 22.58
N ALA A 20 -23.78 -27.04 23.53
CA ALA A 20 -23.63 -25.60 23.64
C ALA A 20 -23.13 -25.02 22.31
N PRO A 21 -23.59 -23.84 21.88
CA PRO A 21 -23.11 -23.20 20.66
C PRO A 21 -21.59 -23.00 20.78
N LYS A 22 -20.84 -23.45 19.77
CA LYS A 22 -19.39 -23.18 19.67
C LYS A 22 -19.22 -21.68 19.52
N MET A 23 -18.58 -21.05 20.50
CA MET A 23 -18.18 -19.66 20.43
C MET A 23 -16.78 -19.59 19.81
N GLU A 24 -16.68 -18.98 18.65
CA GLU A 24 -15.42 -18.73 17.96
C GLU A 24 -15.05 -17.25 18.11
N ALA A 25 -13.86 -16.98 18.63
CA ALA A 25 -13.32 -15.63 18.79
C ALA A 25 -12.17 -15.46 17.79
N PHE A 26 -12.26 -14.45 16.92
CA PHE A 26 -11.20 -14.08 16.00
C PHE A 26 -10.44 -12.88 16.57
N THR A 27 -9.11 -12.95 16.56
CA THR A 27 -8.24 -11.83 16.92
C THR A 27 -7.53 -11.34 15.67
N PHE A 28 -7.62 -10.05 15.39
CA PHE A 28 -7.04 -9.42 14.19
C PHE A 28 -5.54 -9.09 14.32
N GLY A 29 -4.89 -9.57 15.37
CA GLY A 29 -3.50 -9.22 15.69
C GLY A 29 -3.36 -7.79 16.25
N GLU A 30 -2.11 -7.37 16.43
CA GLU A 30 -1.76 -6.02 16.89
C GLU A 30 -2.03 -4.97 15.79
N PRO A 31 -2.50 -3.77 16.14
CA PRO A 31 -2.75 -2.70 15.17
C PRO A 31 -1.43 -2.24 14.51
N ALA A 32 -1.31 -2.47 13.21
CA ALA A 32 -0.21 -1.92 12.43
C ALA A 32 -0.54 -0.47 11.98
N PRO A 33 0.38 0.49 12.18
CA PRO A 33 0.16 1.87 11.75
C PRO A 33 0.12 1.97 10.23
N VAL A 34 -0.97 2.53 9.70
CA VAL A 34 -1.21 2.75 8.25
C VAL A 34 -0.11 3.59 7.57
N LEU A 35 0.65 4.36 8.34
CA LEU A 35 1.70 5.26 7.85
C LEU A 35 3.12 4.72 8.03
N ASP A 36 3.32 3.44 8.39
CA ASP A 36 4.67 2.87 8.33
C ASP A 36 5.12 2.84 6.87
N ARG A 37 6.11 3.68 6.54
CA ARG A 37 6.44 4.07 5.15
C ARG A 37 6.96 2.90 4.31
N ARG A 38 7.36 1.80 4.95
CA ARG A 38 7.83 0.60 4.25
C ARG A 38 6.66 -0.22 3.71
N ASP A 39 5.58 -0.34 4.46
CA ASP A 39 4.44 -1.21 4.13
C ASP A 39 3.47 -0.55 3.14
N ILE A 40 3.49 0.79 2.99
CA ILE A 40 2.63 1.49 2.02
C ILE A 40 2.97 1.12 0.56
N LEU A 41 4.23 0.75 0.30
CA LEU A 41 4.69 0.30 -1.01
C LEU A 41 4.30 -1.16 -1.29
N ASP A 42 3.89 -1.91 -0.27
CA ASP A 42 3.38 -3.28 -0.48
C ASP A 42 1.95 -3.24 -1.04
N TYR A 43 1.21 -2.14 -0.87
CA TYR A 43 -0.15 -1.95 -1.42
C TYR A 43 -0.20 -1.54 -2.90
N VAL A 44 0.94 -1.43 -3.60
CA VAL A 44 0.95 -1.06 -5.02
C VAL A 44 0.71 -2.26 -5.95
N GLU A 45 0.00 -3.28 -5.46
CA GLU A 45 -0.30 -4.54 -6.16
C GLU A 45 -1.11 -4.36 -7.46
N CYS A 46 -1.74 -3.18 -7.64
CA CYS A 46 -2.61 -2.87 -8.78
C CYS A 46 -2.03 -1.77 -9.71
N ILE A 47 -0.73 -1.80 -10.02
CA ILE A 47 -0.16 -0.92 -11.07
C ILE A 47 -0.42 -1.47 -12.48
N SER A 48 -0.81 -2.74 -12.63
CA SER A 48 -0.80 -3.43 -13.91
C SER A 48 -2.17 -3.46 -14.61
N ASN A 49 -2.30 -2.76 -15.74
CA ASN A 49 -3.31 -3.04 -16.79
C ASN A 49 -2.78 -4.05 -17.85
N GLY A 50 -1.68 -4.76 -17.58
CA GLY A 50 -1.15 -5.86 -18.40
C GLY A 50 -0.64 -5.51 -19.81
N ARG A 51 -0.70 -4.24 -20.27
CA ARG A 51 -0.32 -3.85 -21.65
C ARG A 51 0.82 -2.85 -21.75
N TRP A 52 0.99 -1.99 -20.75
CA TRP A 52 1.99 -0.92 -20.75
C TRP A 52 2.67 -0.84 -19.39
N TYR A 53 3.93 -0.40 -19.38
CA TYR A 53 4.62 -0.10 -18.13
C TYR A 53 3.96 1.10 -17.45
N GLU A 54 3.50 0.90 -16.23
CA GLU A 54 2.98 1.96 -15.39
C GLU A 54 3.94 2.10 -14.18
N PRO A 55 4.48 3.30 -13.92
CA PRO A 55 5.42 3.50 -12.83
C PRO A 55 4.69 3.45 -11.48
N PRO A 56 5.36 2.97 -10.41
CA PRO A 56 4.77 2.91 -9.06
C PRO A 56 4.44 4.30 -8.47
N VAL A 57 4.96 5.37 -9.08
CA VAL A 57 4.69 6.77 -8.71
C VAL A 57 4.25 7.54 -9.94
N SER A 58 3.17 8.32 -9.80
CA SER A 58 2.63 9.15 -10.88
C SER A 58 3.61 10.26 -11.31
N PHE A 59 3.98 10.29 -12.59
CA PHE A 59 4.76 11.41 -13.16
C PHE A 59 4.05 12.75 -13.01
N THR A 60 2.72 12.77 -13.14
CA THR A 60 1.95 14.01 -12.93
C THR A 60 2.06 14.48 -11.47
N GLY A 61 2.05 13.55 -10.52
CA GLY A 61 2.30 13.83 -9.11
C GLY A 61 3.69 14.42 -8.89
N LEU A 62 4.73 13.77 -9.43
CA LEU A 62 6.12 14.22 -9.34
C LEU A 62 6.32 15.63 -9.94
N ALA A 63 5.72 15.90 -11.12
CA ALA A 63 5.79 17.19 -11.78
C ALA A 63 5.18 18.32 -10.92
N LYS A 64 4.06 18.04 -10.25
CA LYS A 64 3.43 18.99 -9.31
C LYS A 64 4.26 19.17 -8.04
N SER A 65 4.83 18.09 -7.51
CA SER A 65 5.65 18.10 -6.30
C SER A 65 6.89 18.97 -6.42
N LEU A 66 7.48 19.10 -7.61
CA LEU A 66 8.63 19.99 -7.86
C LEU A 66 8.38 21.42 -7.39
N ARG A 67 7.15 21.92 -7.49
CA ARG A 67 6.75 23.28 -7.11
C ARG A 67 5.79 23.32 -5.91
N ALA A 68 5.56 22.19 -5.25
CA ALA A 68 4.58 22.10 -4.17
C ALA A 68 5.03 22.80 -2.88
N ALA A 69 6.33 22.86 -2.61
CA ALA A 69 6.88 23.60 -1.48
C ALA A 69 8.02 24.52 -1.92
N VAL A 70 8.17 25.65 -1.22
CA VAL A 70 9.15 26.71 -1.50
C VAL A 70 10.59 26.17 -1.58
N HIS A 71 10.88 25.07 -0.89
CA HIS A 71 12.23 24.51 -0.79
C HIS A 71 12.43 23.19 -1.57
N HIS A 72 11.44 22.67 -2.30
CA HIS A 72 11.63 21.43 -3.07
C HIS A 72 12.44 21.65 -4.35
N SER A 73 12.14 22.71 -5.09
CA SER A 73 12.81 23.00 -6.35
C SER A 73 14.25 23.49 -6.18
N SER A 74 14.55 24.17 -5.07
CA SER A 74 15.87 24.74 -4.75
C SER A 74 17.02 23.72 -4.90
N PRO A 75 17.05 22.61 -4.15
CA PRO A 75 18.15 21.65 -4.23
C PRO A 75 18.24 20.97 -5.60
N ILE A 76 17.11 20.73 -6.26
CA ILE A 76 17.06 20.15 -7.61
C ILE A 76 17.71 21.09 -8.61
N TYR A 77 17.37 22.38 -8.59
CA TYR A 77 17.97 23.38 -9.46
C TYR A 77 19.45 23.60 -9.17
N VAL A 78 19.86 23.63 -7.91
CA VAL A 78 21.27 23.74 -7.53
C VAL A 78 22.07 22.57 -8.12
N LYS A 79 21.59 21.34 -7.93
CA LYS A 79 22.26 20.14 -8.48
C LYS A 79 22.33 20.18 -10.01
N ARG A 80 21.23 20.53 -10.67
CA ARG A 80 21.17 20.69 -12.14
C ARG A 80 22.15 21.76 -12.64
N ASN A 81 22.29 22.87 -11.93
CA ASN A 81 23.23 23.94 -12.31
C ASN A 81 24.69 23.53 -12.11
N ILE A 82 25.03 22.80 -11.03
CA ILE A 82 26.38 22.25 -10.81
C ILE A 82 26.74 21.24 -11.92
N LEU A 83 25.79 20.38 -12.30
CA LEU A 83 25.99 19.45 -13.41
C LEU A 83 26.17 20.21 -14.73
N ALA A 84 25.33 21.21 -15.01
CA ALA A 84 25.46 22.03 -16.21
C ALA A 84 26.80 22.80 -16.24
N SER A 85 27.31 23.30 -15.10
CA SER A 85 28.60 23.99 -15.05
C SER A 85 29.81 23.08 -15.26
N THR A 86 29.64 21.78 -15.06
CA THR A 86 30.67 20.75 -15.29
C THR A 86 30.48 20.04 -16.64
N PHE A 87 29.55 20.50 -17.47
CA PHE A 87 29.28 19.93 -18.78
C PHE A 87 30.50 20.06 -19.71
N ILE A 88 30.90 18.94 -20.30
CA ILE A 88 31.94 18.88 -21.33
C ILE A 88 31.26 19.05 -22.69
N PRO A 89 31.61 20.09 -23.49
CA PRO A 89 30.97 20.34 -24.79
C PRO A 89 30.98 19.12 -25.71
N HIS A 90 29.82 18.81 -26.32
CA HIS A 90 29.65 17.65 -27.20
C HIS A 90 28.95 18.05 -28.52
N PRO A 91 29.35 17.49 -29.69
CA PRO A 91 28.76 17.86 -30.99
C PRO A 91 27.26 17.59 -31.13
N TRP A 92 26.74 16.58 -30.41
CA TRP A 92 25.34 16.14 -30.53
C TRP A 92 24.46 16.52 -29.33
N LEU A 93 25.03 17.14 -28.31
CA LEU A 93 24.29 17.50 -27.10
C LEU A 93 24.69 18.90 -26.67
N SER A 94 23.74 19.83 -26.74
CA SER A 94 23.98 21.17 -26.22
C SER A 94 23.97 21.15 -24.69
N GLN A 95 24.68 22.08 -24.06
CA GLN A 95 24.63 22.27 -22.60
C GLN A 95 23.18 22.54 -22.14
N GLN A 96 22.36 23.20 -22.97
CA GLN A 96 20.96 23.49 -22.65
C GLN A 96 20.10 22.23 -22.65
N ASP A 97 20.28 21.35 -23.61
CA ASP A 97 19.56 20.07 -23.68
C ASP A 97 20.01 19.11 -22.59
N PHE A 98 21.31 19.09 -22.28
CA PHE A 98 21.83 18.40 -21.11
C PHE A 98 21.19 18.91 -19.80
N SER A 99 21.07 20.23 -19.65
CA SER A 99 20.44 20.87 -18.48
C SER A 99 18.96 20.48 -18.32
N ARG A 100 18.23 20.32 -19.42
CA ARG A 100 16.84 19.82 -19.44
C ARG A 100 16.77 18.34 -19.08
N PHE A 101 17.59 17.52 -19.74
CA PHE A 101 17.69 16.08 -19.49
C PHE A 101 17.97 15.78 -18.01
N VAL A 102 18.96 16.48 -17.42
CA VAL A 102 19.30 16.35 -16.00
C VAL A 102 18.13 16.74 -15.11
N LEU A 103 17.38 17.79 -15.44
CA LEU A 103 16.22 18.19 -14.65
C LEU A 103 15.16 17.09 -14.65
N ASP A 104 14.83 16.55 -15.82
CA ASP A 104 13.84 15.49 -15.96
C ASP A 104 14.28 14.23 -15.21
N PHE A 105 15.56 13.86 -15.31
CA PHE A 105 16.11 12.72 -14.57
C PHE A 105 16.01 12.91 -13.06
N LEU A 106 16.31 14.11 -12.55
CA LEU A 106 16.24 14.41 -11.11
C LEU A 106 14.80 14.45 -10.58
N VAL A 107 13.80 14.70 -11.44
CA VAL A 107 12.39 14.79 -11.05
C VAL A 107 11.67 13.45 -11.19
N PHE A 108 11.93 12.71 -12.27
CA PHE A 108 11.18 11.51 -12.64
C PHE A 108 11.97 10.20 -12.43
N GLY A 109 13.30 10.26 -12.37
CA GLY A 109 14.16 9.08 -12.27
C GLY A 109 14.38 8.35 -13.60
N ASN A 110 13.73 8.80 -14.66
CA ASN A 110 13.86 8.32 -16.03
C ASN A 110 13.88 9.54 -16.98
N ALA A 111 14.89 9.65 -17.82
CA ALA A 111 15.07 10.73 -18.78
C ALA A 111 15.56 10.19 -20.12
#